data_AF-A0A9J6FN87-F1
#
_entry.id   AF-A0A9J6FN87-F1
#
_cell.length_a   1.000
_cell.length_b   1.000
_cell.length_c   1.000
_cell.angle_alpha   90.00
_cell.angle_beta   90.00
_cell.angle_gamma   90.00
#
_symmetry.space_group_name_H-M   'P 1'
#
loop_
_entity.id
_entity.type
_entity.pdbx_description
1 polymer ?
#
loop_
_entity_poly.entity_id
_entity_poly.type
_entity_poly.pdbx_seq_one_letter_code
_entity_poly.pdbx_strand_id
1 'polypeptide(L)'
;MRHRCFVKNCKSGHKGCKETVSTFKAPDDPQQLEAWATAIGGDRKLTSKHYICEKHFASDMIKRDKYYGDLGGEVLLDHPKRPKLLPEAVPRRRLFCPPAPKKKRPHRGPSAGDSYRNTKTTKSSMHDQPTTSASGSTSAASSGLQVDVASAGLARRPHILH
;
A
#
# COMPACT_ATOMS: atom_id res chain seq x y z
N MET A 1 17.17 -1.57 -6.01
CA MET A 1 15.99 -2.03 -5.24
C MET A 1 14.72 -1.37 -5.78
N ARG A 2 13.61 -2.11 -5.88
CA ARG A 2 12.30 -1.55 -6.27
C ARG A 2 11.44 -1.40 -5.02
N HIS A 3 11.08 -0.17 -4.65
CA HIS A 3 10.19 0.07 -3.50
C HIS A 3 8.73 0.03 -3.95
N ARG A 4 7.85 -0.45 -3.06
CA ARG A 4 6.39 -0.42 -3.31
C ARG A 4 5.88 0.98 -3.05
N CYS A 5 5.01 1.46 -3.94
CA CYS A 5 4.36 2.75 -3.75
C CYS A 5 3.40 2.70 -2.55
N PHE A 6 3.42 3.74 -1.72
CA PHE A 6 2.54 3.89 -0.55
C PHE A 6 1.09 4.19 -0.92
N VAL A 7 0.85 4.82 -2.07
CA VAL A 7 -0.48 5.27 -2.50
C VAL A 7 -1.40 4.07 -2.72
N LYS A 8 -2.61 4.14 -2.16
CA LYS A 8 -3.63 3.10 -2.31
C LYS A 8 -3.94 2.85 -3.80
N ASN A 9 -4.18 1.60 -4.16
CA ASN A 9 -4.47 1.16 -5.53
C ASN A 9 -3.35 1.37 -6.56
N CYS A 10 -2.17 1.85 -6.14
CA CYS A 10 -1.01 1.94 -7.03
C CYS A 10 -0.30 0.59 -7.12
N LYS A 11 -0.18 0.02 -8.33
CA LYS A 11 0.53 -1.26 -8.57
C LYS A 11 2.03 -1.07 -8.86
N SER A 12 2.49 0.18 -8.90
CA SER A 12 3.90 0.53 -9.08
C SER A 12 4.74 -0.06 -7.96
N GLY A 13 5.83 -0.73 -8.32
CA GLY A 13 6.72 -1.34 -7.34
C GLY A 13 6.33 -2.75 -6.90
N HIS A 14 5.13 -3.23 -7.26
CA HIS A 14 4.68 -4.57 -6.91
C HIS A 14 5.27 -5.66 -7.81
N LYS A 15 5.40 -6.87 -7.25
CA LYS A 15 5.77 -8.08 -8.02
C LYS A 15 4.76 -8.28 -9.15
N GLY A 16 5.24 -8.32 -10.40
CA GLY A 16 4.41 -8.50 -11.60
C GLY A 16 4.06 -7.23 -12.38
N CYS A 17 4.36 -6.03 -11.87
CA CYS A 17 4.23 -4.81 -12.66
C CYS A 17 5.42 -4.69 -13.62
N LYS A 18 5.19 -4.76 -14.94
CA LYS A 18 6.23 -4.67 -15.98
C LYS A 18 6.89 -3.29 -16.06
N GLU A 19 6.18 -2.25 -15.66
CA GLU A 19 6.65 -0.88 -15.78
C GLU A 19 7.64 -0.53 -14.67
N THR A 20 8.85 -0.13 -15.06
CA THR A 20 9.88 0.36 -14.15
C THR A 20 9.67 1.86 -13.94
N VAL A 21 9.10 2.21 -12.80
CA VAL A 21 8.94 3.62 -12.40
C VAL A 21 9.91 3.97 -11.28
N SER A 22 10.38 5.20 -11.31
CA SER A 22 11.18 5.77 -10.24
C SER A 22 10.34 5.96 -8.98
N THR A 23 10.93 5.65 -7.83
CA THR A 23 10.29 5.82 -6.52
C THR A 23 11.12 6.74 -5.66
N PHE A 24 10.44 7.70 -5.03
CA PHE A 24 11.04 8.72 -4.19
C PHE A 24 10.68 8.47 -2.73
N LYS A 25 11.67 8.61 -1.85
CA LYS A 25 11.48 8.53 -0.40
C LYS A 25 10.64 9.74 0.04
N ALA A 26 9.74 9.53 0.99
CA ALA A 26 9.07 10.64 1.65
C ALA A 26 10.09 11.57 2.34
N PRO A 27 9.86 12.89 2.32
CA PRO A 27 10.74 13.84 2.99
C PRO A 27 10.81 13.56 4.49
N ASP A 28 11.94 13.87 5.10
CA ASP A 28 12.12 13.78 6.56
C ASP A 28 11.57 15.06 7.26
N ASP A 29 11.34 16.14 6.50
CA ASP A 29 10.71 17.37 6.98
C ASP A 29 9.22 17.16 7.32
N PRO A 30 8.77 17.54 8.53
CA PRO A 30 7.40 17.27 8.98
C PRO A 30 6.35 18.06 8.20
N GLN A 31 6.64 19.30 7.79
CA GLN A 31 5.70 20.16 7.08
C GLN A 31 5.47 19.63 5.66
N GLN A 32 6.55 19.25 4.97
CA GLN A 32 6.45 18.65 3.64
C GLN A 32 5.81 17.26 3.70
N LEU A 33 6.10 16.47 4.74
CA LEU A 33 5.48 15.16 4.94
C LEU A 33 3.98 15.28 5.18
N GLU A 34 3.52 16.28 5.93
CA GLU A 34 2.10 16.58 6.11
C GLU A 34 1.43 17.01 4.81
N ALA A 35 2.09 17.86 4.01
CA ALA A 35 1.60 18.23 2.69
C ALA A 35 1.42 17.00 1.78
N TRP A 36 2.38 16.07 1.80
CA TRP A 36 2.28 14.79 1.09
C TRP A 36 1.13 13.92 1.61
N ALA A 37 1.01 13.77 2.93
CA ALA A 37 -0.05 12.98 3.56
C ALA A 37 -1.44 13.54 3.19
N THR A 38 -1.60 14.85 3.29
CA THR A 38 -2.81 15.58 2.94
C THR A 38 -3.15 15.41 1.46
N ALA A 39 -2.15 15.50 0.57
CA ALA A 39 -2.41 15.41 -0.85
C ALA A 39 -2.81 13.98 -1.28
N ILE A 40 -2.19 12.94 -0.71
CA ILE A 40 -2.51 11.53 -1.00
C ILE A 40 -3.89 11.16 -0.47
N GLY A 41 -4.29 11.69 0.70
CA GLY A 41 -5.63 11.53 1.25
C GLY A 41 -6.01 10.07 1.53
N GLY A 42 -5.37 9.44 2.52
CA GLY A 42 -5.71 8.08 2.92
C GLY A 42 -5.60 7.84 4.42
N ASP A 43 -6.27 6.78 4.89
CA ASP A 43 -6.34 6.42 6.32
C ASP A 43 -5.00 5.98 6.95
N ARG A 44 -3.97 5.77 6.12
CA ARG A 44 -2.65 5.32 6.58
C ARG A 44 -1.74 6.52 6.79
N LYS A 45 -1.05 6.54 7.93
CA LYS A 45 -0.06 7.57 8.24
C LYS A 45 1.15 7.44 7.32
N LEU A 46 1.53 8.53 6.66
CA LEU A 46 2.77 8.63 5.91
C LEU A 46 3.95 8.79 6.89
N THR A 47 5.11 8.26 6.56
CA THR A 47 6.33 8.29 7.36
C THR A 47 7.51 8.34 6.39
N SER A 48 8.65 8.86 6.80
CA SER A 48 9.85 8.95 5.97
C SER A 48 10.37 7.60 5.44
N LYS A 49 9.93 6.47 6.02
CA LYS A 49 10.22 5.11 5.51
C LYS A 49 9.44 4.76 4.24
N HIS A 50 8.41 5.51 3.90
CA HIS A 50 7.53 5.23 2.77
C HIS A 50 8.04 5.85 1.47
N TYR A 51 7.61 5.26 0.35
CA TYR A 51 8.04 5.65 -0.98
C TYR A 51 6.86 5.88 -1.90
N ILE A 52 6.97 6.87 -2.78
CA ILE A 52 5.93 7.23 -3.75
C ILE A 52 6.53 7.19 -5.14
N CYS A 53 5.81 6.63 -6.11
CA CYS A 53 6.29 6.56 -7.49
C CYS A 53 6.09 7.87 -8.24
N GLU A 54 6.90 8.08 -9.29
CA GLU A 54 6.89 9.29 -10.11
C GLU A 54 5.54 9.61 -10.75
N LYS A 55 4.67 8.60 -10.95
CA LYS A 55 3.31 8.78 -11.47
C LYS A 55 2.42 9.66 -10.61
N HIS A 56 2.78 9.90 -9.35
CA HIS A 56 2.01 10.76 -8.46
C HIS A 56 2.52 12.20 -8.46
N PHE A 57 3.64 12.48 -9.12
CA PHE A 57 4.19 13.81 -9.25
C PHE A 57 3.99 14.33 -10.67
N ALA A 58 3.95 15.65 -10.83
CA ALA A 58 4.07 16.23 -12.16
C ALA A 58 5.49 15.97 -12.70
N SER A 59 5.60 15.70 -14.01
CA SER A 59 6.89 15.50 -14.66
C SER A 59 7.84 16.67 -14.48
N ASP A 60 7.30 17.89 -14.40
CA ASP A 60 8.03 19.15 -14.22
C ASP A 60 8.63 19.29 -12.82
N MET A 61 8.08 18.55 -11.84
CA MET A 61 8.59 18.51 -10.47
C MET A 61 9.69 17.46 -10.27
N ILE A 62 10.09 16.76 -11.34
CA ILE A 62 11.11 15.71 -11.31
C ILE A 62 12.32 16.15 -12.14
N LYS A 63 13.44 16.39 -11.45
CA LYS A 63 14.73 16.64 -12.07
C LYS A 63 15.32 15.33 -12.60
N ARG A 64 15.50 15.26 -13.92
CA ARG A 64 16.18 14.16 -14.63
C ARG A 64 17.47 14.69 -15.24
N ASP A 65 18.45 14.93 -14.36
CA ASP A 65 19.76 15.40 -14.79
C ASP A 65 20.54 14.27 -15.46
N LYS A 66 21.51 14.63 -16.29
CA LYS A 66 22.51 13.71 -16.86
C LYS A 66 23.89 14.07 -16.32
N TYR A 67 24.79 13.11 -16.33
CA TYR A 67 26.22 13.41 -16.30
C TYR A 67 26.62 13.82 -17.70
N TYR A 68 27.36 14.93 -17.79
CA TYR A 68 28.02 15.36 -19.01
C TYR A 68 29.48 15.56 -18.64
N GLY A 69 30.36 14.87 -19.37
CA GLY A 69 31.79 15.11 -19.32
C GLY A 69 32.26 15.37 -20.74
N ASP A 70 32.80 16.55 -20.99
CA ASP A 70 33.48 16.88 -22.24
C ASP A 70 35.00 16.91 -22.04
N LEU A 71 35.72 16.45 -23.05
CA LEU A 71 37.15 16.63 -23.20
C LEU A 71 37.39 17.18 -24.60
N GLY A 72 37.61 18.49 -24.72
CA GLY A 72 37.90 19.13 -26.00
C GLY A 72 36.73 19.11 -27.00
N GLY A 73 35.48 19.06 -26.52
CA GLY A 73 34.28 19.09 -27.38
C GLY A 73 33.68 17.72 -27.72
N GLU A 74 34.32 16.61 -27.32
CA GLU A 74 33.76 15.26 -27.46
C GLU A 74 33.09 14.80 -26.15
N VAL A 75 31.87 14.27 -26.25
CA VAL A 75 31.09 13.77 -25.10
C VAL A 75 31.66 12.44 -24.63
N LEU A 76 32.45 12.44 -23.56
CA LEU A 76 33.08 11.24 -23.02
C LEU A 76 32.09 10.38 -22.21
N LEU A 77 31.08 10.99 -21.60
CA LEU A 77 30.10 10.28 -20.77
C LEU A 77 28.72 10.95 -20.80
N ASP A 78 27.72 10.24 -21.34
CA ASP A 78 26.29 10.54 -21.18
C ASP A 78 25.64 9.43 -20.35
N HIS A 79 25.61 9.62 -19.02
CA HIS A 79 24.96 8.68 -18.11
C HIS A 79 23.80 9.37 -17.38
N PRO A 80 22.58 8.79 -17.37
CA PRO A 80 21.45 9.38 -16.68
C PRO A 80 21.63 9.36 -15.16
N LYS A 81 21.43 10.50 -14.48
CA LYS A 81 21.39 10.52 -13.01
C LYS A 81 20.10 9.89 -12.52
N ARG A 82 20.14 9.42 -11.26
CA ARG A 82 18.92 9.02 -10.55
C ARG A 82 17.99 10.22 -10.46
N PRO A 83 16.73 10.10 -10.90
CA PRO A 83 15.77 11.20 -10.81
C PRO A 83 15.64 11.69 -9.37
N LYS A 84 15.46 13.00 -9.20
CA LYS A 84 15.23 13.63 -7.90
C LYS A 84 13.98 14.50 -7.97
N LEU A 85 13.25 14.59 -6.87
CA LEU A 85 12.14 15.52 -6.74
C LEU A 85 12.68 16.93 -6.44
N LEU A 86 11.94 17.94 -6.91
CA LEU A 86 12.12 19.30 -6.41
C LEU A 86 11.80 19.36 -4.90
N PRO A 87 12.43 20.29 -4.16
CA PRO A 87 12.17 20.45 -2.73
C PRO A 87 10.70 20.80 -2.45
N GLU A 88 10.02 21.44 -3.40
CA GLU A 88 8.62 21.85 -3.27
C GLU A 88 7.65 20.85 -3.92
N ALA A 89 8.16 19.72 -4.40
CA ALA A 89 7.33 18.73 -5.06
C ALA A 89 6.38 18.08 -4.06
N VAL A 90 5.08 18.15 -4.36
CA VAL A 90 4.02 17.50 -3.60
C VAL A 90 3.26 16.55 -4.54
N PRO A 91 2.92 15.33 -4.09
CA PRO A 91 2.15 14.40 -4.91
C PRO A 91 0.76 14.97 -5.22
N ARG A 92 0.26 14.77 -6.44
CA ARG A 92 -1.06 15.24 -6.86
C ARG A 92 -2.14 14.23 -6.46
N ARG A 93 -3.18 14.71 -5.80
CA ARG A 93 -4.32 13.92 -5.25
C ARG A 93 -5.02 12.99 -6.26
N ARG A 94 -5.03 13.34 -7.55
CA ARG A 94 -5.94 12.77 -8.56
C ARG A 94 -5.26 11.91 -9.64
N LEU A 95 -4.05 11.40 -9.42
CA LEU A 95 -3.46 10.45 -10.35
C LEU A 95 -3.88 9.04 -9.94
N PHE A 96 -5.15 8.72 -10.21
CA PHE A 96 -5.64 7.34 -10.24
C PHE A 96 -4.77 6.59 -11.24
N CYS A 97 -3.87 5.74 -10.76
CA CYS A 97 -3.30 4.72 -11.63
C CYS A 97 -4.48 3.83 -12.04
N PRO A 98 -4.86 3.77 -13.33
CA PRO A 98 -5.96 2.90 -13.74
C PRO A 98 -5.62 1.48 -13.28
N PRO A 99 -6.59 0.75 -12.68
CA PRO A 99 -6.34 -0.60 -12.24
C PRO A 99 -5.89 -1.41 -13.46
N ALA A 100 -4.64 -1.92 -13.43
CA ALA A 100 -4.15 -2.76 -14.53
C ALA A 100 -5.18 -3.86 -14.85
N PRO A 101 -5.45 -4.15 -16.13
CA PRO A 101 -6.48 -5.09 -16.54
C PRO A 101 -6.27 -6.42 -15.82
N LYS A 102 -7.33 -6.93 -15.17
CA LYS A 102 -7.30 -8.24 -14.53
C LYS A 102 -7.11 -9.29 -15.63
N LYS A 103 -5.87 -9.78 -15.84
CA LYS A 103 -5.68 -10.98 -16.64
C LYS A 103 -6.45 -12.10 -15.95
N LYS A 104 -7.43 -12.70 -16.64
CA LYS A 104 -8.04 -13.95 -16.17
C LYS A 104 -6.89 -14.92 -15.96
N ARG A 105 -6.69 -15.38 -14.73
CA ARG A 105 -5.75 -16.47 -14.47
C ARG A 105 -6.27 -17.64 -15.33
N PRO A 106 -5.47 -18.25 -16.21
CA PRO A 106 -5.89 -19.51 -16.80
C PRO A 106 -6.23 -20.42 -15.62
N HIS A 107 -7.44 -20.99 -15.65
CA HIS A 107 -7.84 -21.98 -14.65
C HIS A 107 -6.75 -23.06 -14.73
N ARG A 108 -5.94 -23.18 -13.68
CA ARG A 108 -4.99 -24.28 -13.59
C ARG A 108 -5.88 -25.49 -13.39
N GLY A 109 -6.20 -26.17 -14.47
CA GLY A 109 -6.86 -27.46 -14.41
C GLY A 109 -6.05 -28.38 -13.50
N PRO A 110 -6.69 -29.39 -12.88
CA PRO A 110 -5.99 -30.36 -12.07
C PRO A 110 -4.76 -30.86 -12.84
N SER A 111 -3.58 -30.69 -12.24
CA SER A 111 -2.36 -31.32 -12.73
C SER A 111 -2.62 -32.81 -12.78
N ALA A 112 -2.41 -33.44 -13.93
CA ALA A 112 -2.57 -34.88 -14.15
C ALA A 112 -1.51 -35.69 -13.37
N GLY A 113 -1.51 -35.59 -12.04
CA GLY A 113 -0.54 -36.21 -11.14
C GLY A 113 -1.15 -37.01 -9.98
N ASP A 114 -2.43 -36.83 -9.66
CA ASP A 114 -3.09 -37.53 -8.53
C ASP A 114 -3.84 -38.80 -8.97
N SER A 115 -3.22 -39.60 -9.84
CA SER A 115 -3.72 -40.92 -10.24
C SER A 115 -2.85 -42.02 -9.66
N TYR A 116 -2.73 -42.08 -8.33
CA TYR A 116 -2.40 -43.35 -7.70
C TYR A 116 -3.11 -43.52 -6.36
N ARG A 117 -4.21 -44.29 -6.45
CA ARG A 117 -4.59 -45.34 -5.51
C ARG A 117 -5.10 -44.88 -4.14
N ASN A 118 -6.42 -44.88 -4.00
CA ASN A 118 -7.01 -45.79 -3.02
C ASN A 118 -8.44 -46.24 -3.40
N THR A 119 -8.53 -47.40 -4.03
CA THR A 119 -9.75 -48.21 -4.07
C THR A 119 -9.63 -49.31 -3.02
N LYS A 120 -10.39 -49.21 -1.94
CA LYS A 120 -10.96 -50.36 -1.22
C LYS A 120 -12.12 -49.87 -0.37
N THR A 121 -13.31 -49.88 -0.96
CA THR A 121 -14.34 -50.92 -0.77
C THR A 121 -15.14 -50.67 0.50
N THR A 122 -16.27 -50.02 0.27
CA THR A 122 -17.51 -50.05 1.05
C THR A 122 -17.89 -51.47 1.47
N LYS A 123 -18.24 -51.66 2.74
CA LYS A 123 -19.12 -52.76 3.18
C LYS A 123 -20.03 -52.27 4.31
N SER A 124 -21.32 -52.10 3.96
CA SER A 124 -22.53 -52.37 4.76
C SER A 124 -22.69 -51.59 6.09
N SER A 125 -23.85 -51.28 6.65
CA SER A 125 -25.23 -51.76 6.48
C SER A 125 -26.14 -50.86 7.33
N MET A 126 -27.20 -50.34 6.71
CA MET A 126 -28.60 -50.21 7.18
C MET A 126 -29.05 -49.45 8.45
N HIS A 127 -30.22 -48.81 8.23
CA HIS A 127 -31.35 -48.49 9.13
C HIS A 127 -31.45 -47.09 9.79
N ASP A 128 -32.42 -46.36 9.23
CA ASP A 128 -33.49 -45.50 9.76
C ASP A 128 -33.34 -44.63 11.04
N GLN A 129 -33.84 -43.39 10.91
CA GLN A 129 -34.22 -42.45 11.97
C GLN A 129 -35.59 -42.84 12.60
N PRO A 130 -36.23 -42.05 13.51
CA PRO A 130 -35.81 -40.91 14.36
C PRO A 130 -36.19 -41.12 15.85
N THR A 131 -35.90 -40.16 16.75
CA THR A 131 -36.90 -39.48 17.62
C THR A 131 -36.27 -38.74 18.81
N THR A 132 -36.62 -37.45 18.89
CA THR A 132 -37.11 -36.70 20.07
C THR A 132 -36.19 -36.34 21.26
N SER A 133 -36.11 -35.01 21.44
CA SER A 133 -36.42 -34.26 22.68
C SER A 133 -35.30 -33.79 23.61
N ALA A 134 -35.36 -32.46 23.85
CA ALA A 134 -35.06 -31.73 25.09
C ALA A 134 -33.57 -31.67 25.51
N SER A 135 -33.02 -30.60 26.08
CA SER A 135 -33.52 -29.34 26.64
C SER A 135 -32.30 -28.56 27.15
N GLY A 136 -32.46 -27.24 27.35
CA GLY A 136 -31.67 -26.47 28.32
C GLY A 136 -30.50 -25.69 27.71
N SER A 137 -30.58 -24.36 27.71
CA SER A 137 -30.05 -23.46 28.79
C SER A 137 -28.55 -23.21 28.59
N THR A 138 -27.99 -22.00 28.51
CA THR A 138 -28.31 -20.68 29.09
C THR A 138 -27.21 -19.72 28.64
N SER A 139 -27.53 -18.43 28.46
CA SER A 139 -26.75 -17.23 28.88
C SER A 139 -25.28 -17.07 28.39
N ALA A 140 -24.71 -15.90 28.09
CA ALA A 140 -24.98 -14.51 28.40
C ALA A 140 -24.17 -13.61 27.44
N ALA A 141 -24.54 -12.32 27.43
CA ALA A 141 -23.90 -11.19 26.76
C ALA A 141 -22.39 -11.04 27.06
N SER A 142 -21.63 -10.24 26.31
CA SER A 142 -21.48 -8.81 26.64
C SER A 142 -20.83 -8.01 25.49
N SER A 143 -21.47 -6.89 25.17
CA SER A 143 -20.97 -5.75 24.40
C SER A 143 -20.41 -4.67 25.35
N GLY A 144 -19.59 -3.75 24.83
CA GLY A 144 -19.16 -2.49 25.48
C GLY A 144 -17.64 -2.44 25.66
N LEU A 145 -16.83 -1.56 25.06
CA LEU A 145 -16.88 -0.12 24.78
C LEU A 145 -17.07 0.78 26.01
N GLN A 146 -15.94 1.28 26.54
CA GLN A 146 -15.66 2.59 27.17
C GLN A 146 -14.17 2.53 27.57
N VAL A 147 -13.20 3.37 27.18
CA VAL A 147 -13.00 4.83 27.07
C VAL A 147 -13.28 5.61 28.36
N ASP A 148 -12.25 5.68 29.20
CA ASP A 148 -12.18 6.59 30.33
C ASP A 148 -11.47 7.89 29.94
N VAL A 149 -12.17 8.96 30.28
CA VAL A 149 -11.86 10.37 30.17
C VAL A 149 -11.07 10.81 31.38
N ALA A 150 -9.99 11.56 31.18
CA ALA A 150 -9.38 12.37 32.23
C ALA A 150 -9.22 13.81 31.71
N SER A 151 -10.16 14.65 32.12
CA SER A 151 -10.14 16.11 32.03
C SER A 151 -9.44 16.71 33.25
N ALA A 152 -8.50 17.61 33.02
CA ALA A 152 -8.21 18.82 33.81
C ALA A 152 -7.14 19.59 33.00
N GLY A 153 -7.25 20.87 32.64
CA GLY A 153 -8.05 21.95 33.20
C GLY A 153 -7.08 23.09 33.53
N LEU A 154 -7.24 24.24 32.86
CA LEU A 154 -6.72 25.59 33.19
C LEU A 154 -5.20 25.79 32.88
N ALA A 155 -4.70 26.89 32.31
CA ALA A 155 -5.20 28.25 32.21
C ALA A 155 -4.43 29.08 31.14
N ARG A 156 -5.12 30.08 30.57
CA ARG A 156 -4.66 31.46 30.24
C ARG A 156 -3.61 31.70 29.12
N ARG A 157 -4.12 32.19 27.99
CA ARG A 157 -3.55 33.35 27.23
C ARG A 157 -4.18 34.64 27.79
N PRO A 158 -3.82 35.88 27.37
CA PRO A 158 -2.57 36.42 26.79
C PRO A 158 -2.07 37.66 27.58
N HIS A 159 -0.87 38.17 27.30
CA HIS A 159 -0.61 39.61 27.46
C HIS A 159 0.46 40.14 26.50
N ILE A 160 0.12 41.28 25.91
CA ILE A 160 0.89 42.14 24.99
C ILE A 160 1.86 43.02 25.80
N LEU A 161 2.69 43.79 25.10
CA LEU A 161 3.71 44.80 25.50
C LEU A 161 5.14 44.22 25.54
N HIS A 162 6.15 44.83 24.91
CA HIS A 162 6.28 46.12 24.23
C HIS A 162 7.35 46.00 23.12
#